data_AF-A0A7C2QK65-F1
#
_entry.id   AF-A0A7C2QK65-F1
#
_cell.length_a   1.000
_cell.length_b   1.000
_cell.length_c   1.000
_cell.angle_alpha   90.00
_cell.angle_beta   90.00
_cell.angle_gamma   90.00
#
_symmetry.space_group_name_H-M   'P 1'
#
loop_
_entity.id
_entity.type
_entity.pdbx_description
1 polymer ?
#
loop_
_entity_poly.entity_id
_entity_poly.type
_entity_poly.pdbx_seq_one_letter_code
_entity_poly.pdbx_strand_id
1 'polypeptide(L)'
;MHTRRQAMRSKTAFSAITAASIIFIGILIGCSAGGGGGGGEDTTAPTLDDTLPVAGALDVDNNTQTTLTLTFNENVTLGTGNIVIYKAIDDSVFDTIGPSGISGAGSSVLTVTLNKTLAGDEDYYVQIAATLIADTSANPYAGITDTTTWTFSTVVDATAPLVTDREPSDNAADVPTSLPELSLTFNEDVHIDTVGGSSIEIRVYSDDSLLESVSPLLMEGDGTKTIEIPFGSALTDAIQYYVVVPADLFSDYAGTPNYFAGISDKDDWNFTAVADASAPVLQSTTPADNET
;
A
#
# COMPACT_ATOMS: atom_id res chain seq x y z
N MET A 1 -46.52 -4.28 -20.72
CA MET A 1 -45.47 -4.59 -21.72
C MET A 1 -44.63 -3.34 -21.94
N HIS A 2 -43.50 -3.23 -21.24
CA HIS A 2 -42.59 -2.09 -21.33
C HIS A 2 -41.19 -2.64 -21.59
N THR A 3 -40.71 -2.46 -22.83
CA THR A 3 -39.43 -2.96 -23.31
C THR A 3 -38.35 -1.94 -22.96
N ARG A 4 -37.52 -2.21 -21.95
CA ARG A 4 -36.30 -1.41 -21.70
C ARG A 4 -35.24 -1.80 -22.72
N ARG A 5 -34.87 -0.84 -23.58
CA ARG A 5 -33.70 -0.92 -24.45
C ARG A 5 -32.45 -0.84 -23.58
N GLN A 6 -31.73 -1.96 -23.41
CA GLN A 6 -30.33 -1.92 -23.00
C GLN A 6 -29.52 -1.42 -24.20
N ALA A 7 -28.85 -0.28 -24.03
CA ALA A 7 -27.84 0.18 -24.95
C ALA A 7 -26.53 -0.56 -24.64
N MET A 8 -26.21 -1.59 -25.44
CA MET A 8 -24.84 -2.09 -25.54
C MET A 8 -23.97 -0.96 -26.08
N ARG A 9 -23.06 -0.43 -25.27
CA ARG A 9 -21.91 0.32 -25.81
C ARG A 9 -20.88 -0.71 -26.25
N SER A 10 -20.68 -0.83 -27.55
CA SER A 10 -19.63 -1.68 -28.12
C SER A 10 -18.28 -1.09 -27.72
N LYS A 11 -17.51 -1.79 -26.87
CA LYS A 11 -16.07 -1.56 -26.72
C LYS A 11 -15.41 -1.98 -28.03
N THR A 12 -15.15 -1.02 -28.90
CA THR A 12 -14.22 -1.19 -30.02
C THR A 12 -12.84 -1.44 -29.44
N ALA A 13 -12.29 -2.62 -29.70
CA ALA A 13 -10.92 -2.97 -29.38
C ALA A 13 -9.96 -1.99 -30.08
N PHE A 14 -9.24 -1.17 -29.30
CA PHE A 14 -8.09 -0.45 -29.80
C PHE A 14 -6.86 -1.34 -29.64
N SER A 15 -6.25 -1.63 -30.78
CA SER A 15 -4.99 -2.36 -30.94
C SER A 15 -3.91 -1.73 -30.05
N ALA A 16 -3.19 -2.56 -29.30
CA ALA A 16 -1.98 -2.17 -28.59
C ALA A 16 -1.01 -1.46 -29.56
N ILE A 17 -0.72 -0.20 -29.29
CA ILE A 17 0.41 0.52 -29.86
C ILE A 17 1.50 0.42 -28.80
N THR A 18 2.51 -0.40 -29.08
CA THR A 18 3.78 -0.37 -28.35
C THR A 18 4.30 1.06 -28.34
N ALA A 19 4.45 1.64 -27.14
CA ALA A 19 5.03 2.94 -26.93
C ALA A 19 6.44 2.98 -27.55
N ALA A 20 6.59 3.71 -28.64
CA ALA A 20 7.89 4.09 -29.17
C ALA A 20 8.38 5.28 -28.34
N SER A 21 9.47 5.09 -27.60
CA SER A 21 10.20 6.18 -26.94
C SER A 21 10.61 7.21 -28.00
N ILE A 22 9.96 8.37 -28.01
CA ILE A 22 10.37 9.50 -28.83
C ILE A 22 11.42 10.27 -28.03
N ILE A 23 12.69 9.98 -28.32
CA ILE A 23 13.82 10.77 -27.87
C ILE A 23 13.80 12.09 -28.67
N PHE A 24 13.38 13.19 -28.03
CA PHE A 24 13.58 14.54 -28.56
C PHE A 24 14.98 15.02 -28.18
N ILE A 25 15.98 14.75 -29.04
CA ILE A 25 17.27 15.44 -28.98
C ILE A 25 17.07 16.84 -29.59
N GLY A 26 16.72 17.79 -28.74
CA GLY A 26 16.82 19.22 -29.05
C GLY A 26 18.27 19.65 -28.99
N ILE A 27 18.99 19.58 -30.12
CA ILE A 27 20.29 20.23 -30.29
C ILE A 27 20.05 21.74 -30.26
N LEU A 28 20.33 22.39 -29.13
CA LEU A 28 20.48 23.83 -29.04
C LEU A 28 21.96 24.17 -29.23
N ILE A 29 22.31 24.62 -30.43
CA ILE A 29 23.64 25.17 -30.73
C ILE A 29 23.71 26.57 -30.09
N GLY A 30 24.22 26.62 -28.86
CA GLY A 30 24.68 27.84 -28.22
C GLY A 30 26.12 28.14 -28.63
N CYS A 31 26.30 29.08 -29.54
CA CYS A 31 27.61 29.67 -29.83
C CYS A 31 28.03 30.51 -28.60
N SER A 32 29.19 30.24 -27.99
CA SER A 32 29.80 31.16 -27.03
C SER A 32 31.28 31.35 -27.33
N ALA A 33 31.64 32.61 -27.55
CA ALA A 33 32.97 33.07 -27.87
C ALA A 33 33.80 33.27 -26.58
N GLY A 34 35.01 32.71 -26.57
CA GLY A 34 36.20 33.32 -25.99
C GLY A 34 36.26 33.59 -24.48
N GLY A 35 36.99 32.72 -23.76
CA GLY A 35 38.07 33.11 -22.84
C GLY A 35 37.72 33.42 -21.38
N GLY A 36 38.32 32.65 -20.46
CA GLY A 36 38.53 33.04 -19.05
C GLY A 36 37.99 32.03 -18.04
N GLY A 37 38.89 31.39 -17.28
CA GLY A 37 38.55 30.35 -16.32
C GLY A 37 37.62 30.79 -15.18
N GLY A 38 36.60 29.97 -14.94
CA GLY A 38 35.71 29.97 -13.79
C GLY A 38 34.80 28.74 -13.95
N GLY A 39 34.61 27.93 -12.91
CA GLY A 39 33.66 26.81 -12.98
C GLY A 39 32.31 27.36 -13.38
N GLY A 40 31.85 27.04 -14.59
CA GLY A 40 30.59 27.54 -15.11
C GLY A 40 29.45 27.05 -14.23
N GLU A 41 28.59 27.98 -13.81
CA GLU A 41 27.32 27.62 -13.19
C GLU A 41 26.52 26.78 -14.19
N ASP A 42 25.85 25.75 -13.70
CA ASP A 42 24.96 24.96 -14.54
C ASP A 42 23.81 25.85 -15.02
N THR A 43 23.47 25.72 -16.29
CA THR A 43 22.39 26.49 -16.94
C THR A 43 21.35 25.58 -17.60
N THR A 44 21.50 24.27 -17.43
CA THR A 44 20.61 23.27 -18.02
C THR A 44 19.46 23.03 -17.06
N ALA A 45 18.22 23.16 -17.53
CA ALA A 45 17.06 22.82 -16.72
C ALA A 45 16.90 21.29 -16.63
N PRO A 46 16.40 20.76 -15.51
CA PRO A 46 16.11 19.34 -15.39
C PRO A 46 14.98 18.93 -16.34
N THR A 47 15.03 17.70 -16.84
CA THR A 47 14.01 17.07 -17.67
C THR A 47 13.40 15.87 -16.94
N LEU A 48 12.09 15.69 -17.13
CA LEU A 48 11.37 14.53 -16.61
C LEU A 48 11.61 13.33 -17.54
N ASP A 49 12.29 12.32 -17.03
CA ASP A 49 12.65 11.11 -17.77
C ASP A 49 11.56 10.04 -17.68
N ASP A 50 10.93 9.87 -16.51
CA ASP A 50 9.90 8.86 -16.29
C ASP A 50 8.90 9.24 -15.18
N THR A 51 7.73 8.62 -15.21
CA THR A 51 6.67 8.79 -14.21
C THR A 51 6.12 7.45 -13.74
N LEU A 52 5.63 7.39 -12.50
CA LEU A 52 4.80 6.30 -12.02
C LEU A 52 3.50 6.85 -11.41
N PRO A 53 2.31 6.48 -11.89
CA PRO A 53 2.05 5.69 -13.10
C PRO A 53 2.73 6.26 -14.34
N VAL A 54 3.16 5.39 -15.25
CA VAL A 54 3.71 5.81 -16.54
C VAL A 54 2.65 6.60 -17.31
N ALA A 55 3.05 7.65 -18.02
CA ALA A 55 2.12 8.43 -18.83
C ALA A 55 1.35 7.53 -19.81
N GLY A 56 0.02 7.59 -19.75
CA GLY A 56 -0.90 6.77 -20.52
C GLY A 56 -1.19 5.38 -19.94
N ALA A 57 -0.81 5.08 -18.70
CA ALA A 57 -1.18 3.82 -18.03
C ALA A 57 -2.71 3.64 -18.00
N LEU A 58 -3.20 2.42 -18.21
CA LEU A 58 -4.64 2.13 -18.31
C LEU A 58 -5.23 1.33 -17.13
N ASP A 59 -4.39 0.58 -16.42
CA ASP A 59 -4.80 -0.36 -15.38
C ASP A 59 -4.14 0.00 -14.05
N VAL A 60 -4.25 1.28 -13.67
CA VAL A 60 -3.74 1.74 -12.36
C VAL A 60 -4.73 1.31 -11.29
N ASP A 61 -4.29 0.45 -10.38
CA ASP A 61 -5.12 0.03 -9.27
C ASP A 61 -5.44 1.22 -8.36
N ASN A 62 -6.72 1.51 -8.15
CA ASN A 62 -7.15 2.74 -7.49
C ASN A 62 -6.92 2.74 -5.98
N ASN A 63 -6.71 1.57 -5.38
CA ASN A 63 -6.56 1.38 -3.94
C ASN A 63 -5.08 1.36 -3.54
N THR A 64 -4.25 0.63 -4.30
CA THR A 64 -2.81 0.48 -4.03
C THR A 64 -1.96 1.63 -4.58
N GLN A 65 -2.45 2.39 -5.57
CA GLN A 65 -1.75 3.58 -6.07
C GLN A 65 -1.93 4.78 -5.12
N THR A 66 -1.10 4.84 -4.08
CA THR A 66 -1.13 5.89 -3.04
C THR A 66 -0.12 7.02 -3.27
N THR A 67 0.80 6.86 -4.22
CA THR A 67 1.83 7.86 -4.53
C THR A 67 2.00 8.05 -6.03
N LEU A 68 2.60 9.17 -6.45
CA LEU A 68 3.13 9.35 -7.81
C LEU A 68 4.65 9.49 -7.73
N THR A 69 5.38 8.93 -8.68
CA THR A 69 6.84 9.06 -8.77
C THR A 69 7.22 9.86 -10.01
N LEU A 70 8.18 10.77 -9.86
CA LEU A 70 8.79 11.53 -10.93
C LEU A 70 10.29 11.27 -10.94
N THR A 71 10.83 10.81 -12.06
CA THR A 71 12.26 10.59 -12.24
C THR A 71 12.81 11.64 -13.20
N PHE A 72 13.81 12.39 -12.75
CA PHE A 72 14.51 13.41 -13.52
C PHE A 72 15.89 12.93 -13.99
N ASN A 73 16.43 13.58 -15.01
CA ASN A 73 17.78 13.34 -15.52
C ASN A 73 18.91 13.77 -14.56
N GLU A 74 18.58 14.50 -13.49
CA GLU A 74 19.50 15.06 -12.52
C GLU A 74 18.82 15.31 -11.17
N ASN A 75 19.61 15.68 -10.15
CA ASN A 75 19.09 15.94 -8.82
C ASN A 75 18.27 17.24 -8.78
N VAL A 76 17.08 17.17 -8.19
CA VAL A 76 16.14 18.29 -8.12
C VAL A 76 15.83 18.71 -6.68
N THR A 77 15.46 19.97 -6.50
CA THR A 77 15.01 20.59 -5.25
C THR A 77 13.58 21.13 -5.40
N LEU A 78 12.91 21.39 -4.27
CA LEU A 78 11.55 21.89 -4.25
C LEU A 78 11.51 23.42 -4.05
N GLY A 79 10.71 24.08 -4.87
CA GLY A 79 10.37 25.49 -4.79
C GLY A 79 8.92 25.72 -4.30
N THR A 80 8.17 26.54 -5.01
CA THR A 80 6.79 26.92 -4.65
C THR A 80 5.78 26.53 -5.73
N GLY A 81 4.51 26.41 -5.38
CA GLY A 81 3.47 25.91 -6.28
C GLY A 81 3.07 24.48 -5.93
N ASN A 82 2.29 23.85 -6.80
CA ASN A 82 1.65 22.57 -6.51
C ASN A 82 1.75 21.61 -7.71
N ILE A 83 1.60 20.33 -7.41
CA ILE A 83 1.12 19.32 -8.35
C ILE A 83 -0.39 19.25 -8.19
N VAL A 84 -1.12 19.26 -9.30
CA VAL A 84 -2.58 19.19 -9.29
C VAL A 84 -3.00 18.01 -10.16
N ILE A 85 -3.81 17.12 -9.58
CA ILE A 85 -4.42 16.00 -10.29
C ILE A 85 -5.87 16.37 -10.58
N TYR A 86 -6.28 16.17 -11.83
CA TYR A 86 -7.60 16.48 -12.33
C TYR A 86 -8.29 15.23 -12.83
N LYS A 87 -9.63 15.21 -12.74
CA LYS A 87 -10.46 14.25 -13.46
C LYS A 87 -10.57 14.68 -14.92
N ALA A 88 -10.28 13.78 -15.85
CA ALA A 88 -10.33 14.09 -17.28
C ALA A 88 -11.75 14.23 -17.83
N ILE A 89 -12.77 13.72 -17.12
CA ILE A 89 -14.16 13.76 -17.58
C ILE A 89 -14.76 15.17 -17.56
N ASP A 90 -14.35 16.02 -16.62
CA ASP A 90 -14.97 17.32 -16.37
C ASP A 90 -13.98 18.42 -15.94
N ASP A 91 -12.67 18.16 -16.01
CA ASP A 91 -11.58 19.05 -15.58
C ASP A 91 -11.69 19.51 -14.11
N SER A 92 -12.41 18.76 -13.28
CA SER A 92 -12.48 19.06 -11.85
C SER A 92 -11.20 18.64 -11.13
N VAL A 93 -10.78 19.44 -10.15
CA VAL A 93 -9.62 19.13 -9.31
C VAL A 93 -9.94 17.92 -8.43
N PHE A 94 -9.19 16.84 -8.62
CA PHE A 94 -9.24 15.68 -7.74
C PHE A 94 -8.38 15.93 -6.49
N ASP A 95 -7.12 16.31 -6.66
CA ASP A 95 -6.19 16.54 -5.56
C ASP A 95 -5.21 17.69 -5.87
N THR A 96 -4.70 18.34 -4.82
CA THR A 96 -3.71 19.42 -4.90
C THR A 96 -2.65 19.19 -3.85
N ILE A 97 -1.42 18.98 -4.30
CA ILE A 97 -0.30 18.54 -3.48
C ILE A 97 0.79 19.61 -3.55
N GLY A 98 1.03 20.26 -2.41
CA GLY A 98 2.12 21.20 -2.24
C GLY A 98 3.43 20.51 -1.86
N PRO A 99 4.53 21.26 -1.68
CA PRO A 99 5.86 20.70 -1.39
C PRO A 99 5.93 19.79 -0.16
N SER A 100 5.05 20.00 0.84
CA SER A 100 5.02 19.17 2.05
C SER A 100 4.54 17.73 1.81
N GLY A 101 3.83 17.47 0.71
CA GLY A 101 3.41 16.13 0.27
C GLY A 101 4.39 15.46 -0.67
N ILE A 102 5.59 16.04 -0.86
CA ILE A 102 6.60 15.56 -1.79
C ILE A 102 7.88 15.26 -1.02
N SER A 103 8.42 14.06 -1.23
CA SER A 103 9.68 13.58 -0.66
C SER A 103 10.71 13.31 -1.76
N GLY A 104 11.98 13.13 -1.39
CA GLY A 104 13.07 12.87 -2.34
C GLY A 104 13.83 14.10 -2.83
N ALA A 105 13.54 15.30 -2.31
CA ALA A 105 14.27 16.51 -2.63
C ALA A 105 15.79 16.35 -2.37
N GLY A 106 16.61 16.81 -3.31
CA GLY A 106 18.05 16.60 -3.34
C GLY A 106 18.48 15.34 -4.10
N SER A 107 17.54 14.56 -4.64
CA SER A 107 17.79 13.41 -5.50
C SER A 107 17.12 13.58 -6.86
N SER A 108 17.35 12.66 -7.80
CA SER A 108 16.70 12.64 -9.10
C SER A 108 15.29 12.01 -9.09
N VAL A 109 14.83 11.52 -7.94
CA VAL A 109 13.51 10.88 -7.81
C VAL A 109 12.69 11.62 -6.77
N LEU A 110 11.50 12.08 -7.17
CA LEU A 110 10.52 12.65 -6.25
C LEU A 110 9.34 11.69 -6.09
N THR A 111 8.90 11.51 -4.84
CA THR A 111 7.69 10.76 -4.51
C THR A 111 6.64 11.70 -3.95
N VAL A 112 5.48 11.73 -4.58
CA VAL A 112 4.34 12.59 -4.27
C VAL A 112 3.27 11.73 -3.59
N THR A 113 2.97 12.00 -2.33
CA THR A 113 1.91 11.27 -1.60
C THR A 113 0.55 11.87 -1.90
N LEU A 114 -0.40 11.04 -2.36
CA LEU A 114 -1.78 11.47 -2.59
C LEU A 114 -2.49 11.73 -1.26
N ASN A 115 -3.34 12.76 -1.20
CA ASN A 115 -4.15 13.06 -0.01
C ASN A 115 -5.47 12.27 0.01
N LYS A 116 -5.80 11.57 -1.09
CA LYS A 116 -7.07 10.89 -1.32
C LYS A 116 -6.84 9.58 -2.08
N THR A 117 -7.62 8.57 -1.75
CA THR A 117 -7.73 7.34 -2.56
C THR A 117 -8.34 7.65 -3.91
N LEU A 118 -7.76 7.11 -4.98
CA LEU A 118 -8.29 7.29 -6.33
C LEU A 118 -9.65 6.58 -6.46
N ALA A 119 -10.53 7.15 -7.27
CA ALA A 119 -11.73 6.43 -7.69
C ALA A 119 -11.33 5.38 -8.74
N GLY A 120 -11.97 4.21 -8.72
CA GLY A 120 -11.83 3.24 -9.80
C GLY A 120 -12.67 3.62 -11.03
N ASP A 121 -12.30 3.08 -12.18
CA ASP A 121 -12.91 3.38 -13.49
C ASP A 121 -12.92 4.88 -13.82
N GLU A 122 -11.84 5.59 -13.49
CA GLU A 122 -11.71 7.04 -13.67
C GLU A 122 -10.43 7.40 -14.45
N ASP A 123 -10.51 8.42 -15.30
CA ASP A 123 -9.38 8.95 -16.06
C ASP A 123 -8.84 10.22 -15.38
N TYR A 124 -7.52 10.29 -15.20
CA TYR A 124 -6.83 11.41 -14.56
C TYR A 124 -5.75 12.04 -15.45
N TYR A 125 -5.50 13.33 -15.25
CA TYR A 125 -4.31 14.01 -15.76
C TYR A 125 -3.61 14.84 -14.67
N VAL A 126 -2.30 15.00 -14.79
CA VAL A 126 -1.45 15.66 -13.79
C VAL A 126 -0.82 16.92 -14.37
N GLN A 127 -0.91 18.02 -13.62
CA GLN A 127 -0.21 19.27 -13.91
C GLN A 127 0.79 19.60 -12.81
N ILE A 128 1.91 20.20 -13.19
CA ILE A 128 3.02 20.55 -12.30
C ILE A 128 3.36 22.01 -12.53
N ALA A 129 3.29 22.83 -11.48
CA ALA A 129 3.69 24.22 -11.57
C ALA A 129 5.19 24.36 -11.92
N ALA A 130 5.53 25.24 -12.86
CA ALA A 130 6.91 25.49 -13.29
C ALA A 130 7.83 26.07 -12.18
N THR A 131 7.25 26.57 -11.09
CA THR A 131 7.98 27.10 -9.94
C THR A 131 8.28 26.05 -8.87
N LEU A 132 7.75 24.83 -9.02
CA LEU A 132 7.79 23.80 -7.97
C LEU A 132 9.11 23.04 -7.94
N ILE A 133 9.73 22.82 -9.09
CA ILE A 133 10.90 21.94 -9.21
C ILE A 133 12.00 22.70 -9.94
N ALA A 134 13.21 22.63 -9.41
CA ALA A 134 14.42 23.14 -10.05
C ALA A 134 15.57 22.17 -9.78
N ASP A 135 16.65 22.24 -10.53
CA ASP A 135 17.88 21.50 -10.20
C ASP A 135 18.56 22.09 -8.93
N THR A 136 19.73 21.57 -8.58
CA THR A 136 20.54 22.09 -7.45
C THR A 136 21.23 23.44 -7.74
N SER A 137 21.25 23.89 -8.99
CA SER A 137 21.79 25.17 -9.46
C SER A 137 20.71 26.24 -9.67
N ALA A 138 19.45 25.93 -9.31
CA ALA A 138 18.27 26.76 -9.47
C ALA A 138 17.78 26.99 -10.92
N ASN A 139 18.10 26.11 -11.85
CA ASN A 139 17.44 26.07 -13.16
C ASN A 139 16.05 25.40 -13.03
N PRO A 140 14.96 26.09 -13.37
CA PRO A 140 13.60 25.59 -13.13
C PRO A 140 13.18 24.54 -14.16
N TYR A 141 12.51 23.48 -13.69
CA TYR A 141 11.75 22.59 -14.56
C TYR A 141 10.59 23.36 -15.19
N ALA A 142 10.34 23.12 -16.49
CA ALA A 142 9.27 23.82 -17.22
C ALA A 142 7.85 23.54 -16.69
N GLY A 143 7.67 22.46 -15.91
CA GLY A 143 6.37 22.02 -15.42
C GLY A 143 5.56 21.26 -16.47
N ILE A 144 4.32 20.92 -16.11
CA ILE A 144 3.31 20.31 -16.99
C ILE A 144 2.05 21.17 -16.89
N THR A 145 1.57 21.70 -18.01
CA THR A 145 0.43 22.65 -18.04
C THR A 145 -0.68 22.25 -19.02
N ASP A 146 -0.44 21.25 -19.86
CA ASP A 146 -1.45 20.66 -20.72
C ASP A 146 -2.16 19.50 -20.01
N THR A 147 -3.09 18.84 -20.70
CA THR A 147 -3.93 17.75 -20.18
C THR A 147 -3.55 16.37 -20.74
N THR A 148 -2.44 16.30 -21.49
CA THR A 148 -2.08 15.13 -22.31
C THR A 148 -0.72 14.53 -21.96
N THR A 149 0.20 15.31 -21.41
CA THR A 149 1.59 14.90 -21.13
C THR A 149 1.66 13.79 -20.09
N TRP A 150 0.90 13.90 -18.99
CA TRP A 150 0.82 12.86 -17.97
C TRP A 150 -0.64 12.55 -17.65
N THR A 151 -1.10 11.44 -18.20
CA THR A 151 -2.44 10.89 -18.00
C THR A 151 -2.34 9.47 -17.46
N PHE A 152 -3.37 9.00 -16.76
CA PHE A 152 -3.53 7.59 -16.42
C PHE A 152 -5.01 7.27 -16.14
N SER A 153 -5.40 6.02 -16.37
CA SER A 153 -6.73 5.50 -16.06
C SER A 153 -6.62 4.50 -14.92
N THR A 154 -7.60 4.54 -14.03
CA THR A 154 -7.70 3.62 -12.91
C THR A 154 -8.69 2.51 -13.17
N VAL A 155 -8.46 1.37 -12.52
CA VAL A 155 -9.42 0.26 -12.41
C VAL A 155 -9.84 0.12 -10.95
N VAL A 156 -11.04 -0.43 -10.74
CA VAL A 156 -11.48 -0.84 -9.40
C VAL A 156 -10.62 -2.01 -8.93
N ASP A 157 -10.01 -1.87 -7.77
CA ASP A 157 -9.35 -2.97 -7.07
C ASP A 157 -10.36 -4.12 -6.87
N ALA A 158 -9.99 -5.29 -7.38
CA ALA A 158 -10.79 -6.50 -7.36
C ALA A 158 -10.05 -7.66 -6.68
N THR A 159 -8.94 -7.37 -6.01
CA THR A 159 -8.11 -8.36 -5.33
C THR A 159 -8.43 -8.35 -3.84
N ALA A 160 -8.80 -9.51 -3.31
CA ALA A 160 -8.99 -9.67 -1.87
C ALA A 160 -7.64 -9.83 -1.16
N PRO A 161 -7.53 -9.39 0.10
CA PRO A 161 -6.36 -9.67 0.93
C PRO A 161 -6.07 -11.17 1.03
N LEU A 162 -4.78 -11.50 1.08
CA LEU A 162 -4.26 -12.85 1.22
C LEU A 162 -3.38 -12.94 2.46
N VAL A 163 -3.64 -13.94 3.30
CA VAL A 163 -2.77 -14.27 4.43
C VAL A 163 -1.41 -14.76 3.89
N THR A 164 -0.35 -14.07 4.28
CA THR A 164 1.04 -14.39 3.97
C THR A 164 1.78 -15.05 5.12
N ASP A 165 1.37 -14.79 6.37
CA ASP A 165 1.94 -15.40 7.55
C ASP A 165 0.91 -15.49 8.69
N ARG A 166 1.16 -16.37 9.66
CA ARG A 166 0.29 -16.58 10.82
C ARG A 166 1.10 -17.03 12.03
N GLU A 167 0.72 -16.55 13.20
CA GLU A 167 1.32 -16.94 14.48
C GLU A 167 0.24 -17.38 15.48
N PRO A 168 0.33 -18.60 16.06
CA PRO A 168 1.30 -19.64 15.77
C PRO A 168 1.27 -20.10 14.31
N SER A 169 2.44 -20.47 13.78
CA SER A 169 2.51 -21.09 12.46
C SER A 169 1.60 -22.31 12.37
N ASP A 170 1.05 -22.57 11.18
CA ASP A 170 0.25 -23.78 10.95
C ASP A 170 1.05 -25.05 11.29
N ASN A 171 0.38 -26.00 11.96
CA ASN A 171 0.94 -27.22 12.53
C ASN A 171 2.04 -27.02 13.59
N ALA A 172 2.15 -25.84 14.23
CA ALA A 172 3.09 -25.63 15.33
C ALA A 172 2.82 -26.62 16.47
N ALA A 173 3.86 -27.28 16.99
CA ALA A 173 3.71 -28.37 17.98
C ALA A 173 3.99 -27.94 19.43
N ASP A 174 4.70 -26.82 19.63
CA ASP A 174 5.24 -26.40 20.92
C ASP A 174 4.73 -25.00 21.31
N VAL A 175 3.43 -24.73 21.11
CA VAL A 175 2.84 -23.43 21.44
C VAL A 175 2.62 -23.33 22.95
N PRO A 176 3.13 -22.31 23.65
CA PRO A 176 2.94 -22.20 25.09
C PRO A 176 1.46 -22.13 25.48
N THR A 177 1.05 -22.83 26.54
CA THR A 177 -0.33 -22.74 27.06
C THR A 177 -0.72 -21.34 27.54
N SER A 178 0.27 -20.46 27.71
CA SER A 178 0.12 -19.04 28.10
C SER A 178 0.11 -18.07 26.90
N LEU A 179 -0.03 -18.56 25.67
CA LEU A 179 -0.12 -17.71 24.49
C LEU A 179 -1.26 -16.67 24.67
N PRO A 180 -0.98 -15.37 24.58
CA PRO A 180 -1.99 -14.34 24.85
C PRO A 180 -2.80 -13.91 23.63
N GLU A 181 -2.28 -14.12 22.42
CA GLU A 181 -2.85 -13.65 21.17
C GLU A 181 -2.44 -14.53 19.99
N LEU A 182 -3.22 -14.48 18.92
CA LEU A 182 -2.86 -15.00 17.60
C LEU A 182 -2.56 -13.81 16.68
N SER A 183 -1.77 -14.01 15.62
CA SER A 183 -1.48 -12.97 14.63
C SER A 183 -1.72 -13.48 13.20
N LEU A 184 -2.28 -12.63 12.34
CA LEU A 184 -2.39 -12.85 10.89
C LEU A 184 -1.69 -11.70 10.17
N THR A 185 -0.77 -12.02 9.25
CA THR A 185 -0.14 -11.03 8.38
C THR A 185 -0.59 -11.23 6.93
N PHE A 186 -1.08 -10.15 6.31
CA PHE A 186 -1.59 -10.11 4.95
C PHE A 186 -0.57 -9.52 3.96
N ASN A 187 -0.79 -9.74 2.67
CA ASN A 187 -0.02 -9.13 1.58
C ASN A 187 -0.24 -7.61 1.46
N GLU A 188 -1.31 -7.08 2.05
CA GLU A 188 -1.73 -5.67 2.01
C GLU A 188 -2.36 -5.22 3.32
N ASP A 189 -2.59 -3.92 3.47
CA ASP A 189 -3.25 -3.39 4.66
C ASP A 189 -4.72 -3.78 4.63
N VAL A 190 -5.24 -4.26 5.77
CA VAL A 190 -6.61 -4.76 5.86
C VAL A 190 -7.46 -3.93 6.82
N HIS A 191 -8.74 -3.85 6.48
CA HIS A 191 -9.79 -3.32 7.32
C HIS A 191 -10.45 -4.44 8.13
N ILE A 192 -10.67 -4.22 9.42
CA ILE A 192 -11.44 -5.09 10.30
C ILE A 192 -12.92 -4.67 10.24
N ASP A 193 -13.77 -5.50 9.65
CA ASP A 193 -15.21 -5.23 9.60
C ASP A 193 -15.86 -5.56 10.95
N THR A 194 -16.13 -4.50 11.71
CA THR A 194 -16.72 -4.58 13.05
C THR A 194 -18.25 -4.56 13.04
N VAL A 195 -18.90 -4.33 11.90
CA VAL A 195 -20.36 -4.15 11.80
C VAL A 195 -20.99 -5.38 11.18
N GLY A 196 -21.45 -6.29 12.04
CA GLY A 196 -22.08 -7.54 11.59
C GLY A 196 -21.07 -8.64 11.24
N GLY A 197 -19.77 -8.37 11.38
CA GLY A 197 -18.69 -9.34 11.23
C GLY A 197 -18.85 -10.52 12.18
N SER A 198 -18.71 -11.71 11.63
CA SER A 198 -18.64 -12.94 12.39
C SER A 198 -17.37 -12.95 13.26
N SER A 199 -17.42 -13.56 14.43
CA SER A 199 -16.25 -13.68 15.31
C SER A 199 -15.28 -14.75 14.81
N ILE A 200 -13.99 -14.58 15.13
CA ILE A 200 -13.01 -15.69 15.01
C ILE A 200 -13.33 -16.73 16.08
N GLU A 201 -13.17 -18.00 15.76
CA GLU A 201 -13.37 -19.09 16.72
C GLU A 201 -12.08 -19.89 16.89
N ILE A 202 -11.73 -20.16 18.15
CA ILE A 202 -10.67 -21.11 18.51
C ILE A 202 -11.38 -22.37 19.00
N ARG A 203 -11.09 -23.50 18.36
CA ARG A 203 -11.79 -24.77 18.59
C ARG A 203 -10.81 -25.89 18.89
N VAL A 204 -11.25 -26.87 19.67
CA VAL A 204 -10.49 -28.10 19.94
C VAL A 204 -10.55 -28.99 18.71
N TYR A 205 -9.38 -29.40 18.20
CA TYR A 205 -9.26 -30.12 16.92
C TYR A 205 -9.91 -31.51 16.92
N SER A 206 -9.93 -32.19 18.07
CA SER A 206 -10.40 -33.58 18.17
C SER A 206 -11.92 -33.73 18.20
N ASP A 207 -12.66 -32.72 18.68
CA ASP A 207 -14.10 -32.82 18.93
C ASP A 207 -14.91 -31.59 18.52
N ASP A 208 -14.27 -30.60 17.87
CA ASP A 208 -14.86 -29.35 17.39
C ASP A 208 -15.49 -28.48 18.48
N SER A 209 -15.23 -28.77 19.76
CA SER A 209 -15.73 -27.95 20.86
C SER A 209 -15.11 -26.54 20.81
N LEU A 210 -15.93 -25.53 21.03
CA LEU A 210 -15.51 -24.13 21.05
C LEU A 210 -14.74 -23.85 22.34
N LEU A 211 -13.49 -23.39 22.21
CA LEU A 211 -12.73 -22.82 23.33
C LEU A 211 -13.15 -21.36 23.54
N GLU A 212 -13.04 -20.55 22.49
CA GLU A 212 -13.30 -19.12 22.55
C GLU A 212 -13.81 -18.57 21.22
N SER A 213 -14.65 -17.55 21.31
CA SER A 213 -15.09 -16.74 20.17
C SER A 213 -14.60 -15.30 20.39
N VAL A 214 -13.72 -14.82 19.51
CA VAL A 214 -13.07 -13.51 19.61
C VAL A 214 -13.83 -12.51 18.76
N SER A 215 -14.38 -11.50 19.43
CA SER A 215 -15.11 -10.41 18.78
C SER A 215 -14.17 -9.52 17.95
N PRO A 216 -14.58 -9.05 16.76
CA PRO A 216 -13.80 -8.10 15.96
C PRO A 216 -13.44 -6.82 16.72
N LEU A 217 -14.27 -6.43 17.70
CA LEU A 217 -14.05 -5.25 18.54
C LEU A 217 -12.85 -5.36 19.51
N LEU A 218 -12.27 -6.55 19.67
CA LEU A 218 -11.09 -6.78 20.51
C LEU A 218 -9.80 -6.87 19.70
N MET A 219 -9.90 -6.98 18.37
CA MET A 219 -8.74 -7.13 17.50
C MET A 219 -8.04 -5.79 17.32
N GLU A 220 -6.73 -5.84 17.15
CA GLU A 220 -5.88 -4.66 16.94
C GLU A 220 -5.19 -4.77 15.57
N GLY A 221 -4.75 -3.64 15.02
CA GLY A 221 -4.02 -3.61 13.74
C GLY A 221 -4.86 -3.21 12.52
N ASP A 222 -6.08 -2.68 12.69
CA ASP A 222 -6.87 -2.09 11.59
C ASP A 222 -6.07 -1.06 10.81
N GLY A 223 -6.07 -1.16 9.48
CA GLY A 223 -5.28 -0.30 8.61
C GLY A 223 -3.82 -0.70 8.48
N THR A 224 -3.46 -1.91 8.89
CA THR A 224 -2.12 -2.47 8.76
C THR A 224 -2.16 -3.86 8.14
N LYS A 225 -0.99 -4.38 7.75
CA LYS A 225 -0.87 -5.75 7.25
C LYS A 225 -1.02 -6.82 8.33
N THR A 226 -0.87 -6.48 9.60
CA THR A 226 -0.81 -7.45 10.69
C THR A 226 -1.96 -7.22 11.65
N ILE A 227 -2.83 -8.21 11.80
CA ILE A 227 -3.93 -8.20 12.76
C ILE A 227 -3.56 -9.06 13.95
N GLU A 228 -3.65 -8.45 15.14
CA GLU A 228 -3.50 -9.13 16.42
C GLU A 228 -4.87 -9.51 16.98
N ILE A 229 -5.01 -10.77 17.39
CA ILE A 229 -6.26 -11.41 17.79
C ILE A 229 -6.09 -11.87 19.24
N PRO A 230 -6.34 -10.99 20.23
CA PRO A 230 -6.23 -11.36 21.63
C PRO A 230 -7.35 -12.33 22.03
N PHE A 231 -7.01 -13.33 22.82
CA PHE A 231 -7.97 -14.28 23.38
C PHE A 231 -7.64 -14.55 24.86
N GLY A 232 -8.66 -14.76 25.69
CA GLY A 232 -8.51 -14.82 27.15
C GLY A 232 -8.49 -16.22 27.75
N SER A 233 -8.90 -17.23 26.98
CA SER A 233 -9.07 -18.60 27.45
C SER A 233 -7.75 -19.31 27.57
N ALA A 234 -7.53 -19.97 28.71
CA ALA A 234 -6.34 -20.79 28.90
C ALA A 234 -6.34 -22.00 27.95
N LEU A 235 -5.24 -22.18 27.24
CA LEU A 235 -4.98 -23.39 26.47
C LEU A 235 -4.65 -24.55 27.42
N THR A 236 -4.96 -25.77 27.00
CA THR A 236 -4.70 -26.98 27.77
C THR A 236 -3.50 -27.73 27.20
N ASP A 237 -2.64 -28.23 28.08
CA ASP A 237 -1.45 -29.00 27.70
C ASP A 237 -1.78 -30.22 26.85
N ALA A 238 -0.96 -30.45 25.81
CA ALA A 238 -1.08 -31.51 24.83
C ALA A 238 -2.42 -31.55 24.06
N ILE A 239 -3.13 -30.41 23.98
CA ILE A 239 -4.34 -30.27 23.16
C ILE A 239 -4.02 -29.51 21.88
N GLN A 240 -4.52 -30.04 20.76
CA GLN A 240 -4.48 -29.39 19.47
C GLN A 240 -5.73 -28.53 19.26
N TYR A 241 -5.52 -27.31 18.77
CA TYR A 241 -6.54 -26.33 18.45
C TYR A 241 -6.48 -25.98 16.97
N TYR A 242 -7.61 -25.54 16.41
CA TYR A 242 -7.68 -24.90 15.11
C TYR A 242 -8.44 -23.57 15.20
N VAL A 243 -8.13 -22.69 14.26
CA VAL A 243 -8.68 -21.34 14.20
C VAL A 243 -9.58 -21.22 12.98
N VAL A 244 -10.83 -20.81 13.20
CA VAL A 244 -11.78 -20.49 12.13
C VAL A 244 -11.84 -18.98 12.00
N VAL A 245 -11.51 -18.49 10.81
CA VAL A 245 -11.59 -17.08 10.44
C VAL A 245 -12.72 -16.92 9.43
N PRO A 246 -13.78 -16.17 9.74
CA PRO A 246 -14.90 -16.03 8.81
C PRO A 246 -14.55 -15.11 7.62
N ALA A 247 -15.21 -15.33 6.49
CA ALA A 247 -14.93 -14.67 5.21
C ALA A 247 -15.47 -13.22 5.10
N ASP A 248 -16.12 -12.71 6.14
CA ASP A 248 -16.74 -11.38 6.19
C ASP A 248 -16.04 -10.44 7.17
N LEU A 249 -14.89 -10.86 7.71
CA LEU A 249 -14.24 -10.15 8.81
C LEU A 249 -13.12 -9.20 8.38
N PHE A 250 -12.34 -9.59 7.38
CA PHE A 250 -11.23 -8.77 6.89
C PHE A 250 -11.47 -8.40 5.44
N SER A 251 -11.36 -7.12 5.11
CA SER A 251 -11.43 -6.62 3.73
C SER A 251 -10.24 -5.73 3.41
N ASP A 252 -10.06 -5.41 2.15
CA ASP A 252 -9.23 -4.27 1.76
C ASP A 252 -9.93 -2.92 2.05
N TYR A 253 -9.30 -1.82 1.64
CA TYR A 253 -9.84 -0.46 1.66
C TYR A 253 -10.39 -0.01 0.29
N ALA A 254 -10.70 -0.94 -0.60
CA ALA A 254 -11.23 -0.60 -1.91
C ALA A 254 -12.59 0.10 -1.80
N GLY A 255 -12.93 0.92 -2.81
CA GLY A 255 -14.21 1.64 -2.83
C GLY A 255 -15.44 0.72 -2.80
N THR A 256 -15.28 -0.53 -3.23
CA THR A 256 -16.15 -1.66 -2.90
C THR A 256 -15.25 -2.72 -2.24
N PRO A 257 -15.43 -3.04 -0.95
CA PRO A 257 -14.49 -3.91 -0.25
C PRO A 257 -14.40 -5.31 -0.85
N ASN A 258 -13.17 -5.81 -1.07
CA ASN A 258 -12.92 -7.21 -1.35
C ASN A 258 -12.57 -7.92 -0.05
N TYR A 259 -13.36 -8.93 0.31
CA TYR A 259 -13.19 -9.65 1.57
C TYR A 259 -12.21 -10.81 1.42
N PHE A 260 -11.35 -10.98 2.42
CA PHE A 260 -10.57 -12.19 2.64
C PHE A 260 -11.50 -13.40 2.67
N ALA A 261 -11.12 -14.49 1.98
CA ALA A 261 -11.97 -15.67 1.84
C ALA A 261 -12.24 -16.43 3.15
N GLY A 262 -11.55 -16.08 4.24
CA GLY A 262 -11.63 -16.77 5.51
C GLY A 262 -10.73 -18.02 5.58
N ILE A 263 -10.69 -18.62 6.76
CA ILE A 263 -10.08 -19.91 7.07
C ILE A 263 -11.19 -20.76 7.69
N SER A 264 -11.67 -21.76 6.97
CA SER A 264 -12.77 -22.61 7.42
C SER A 264 -12.38 -24.08 7.59
N ASP A 265 -11.30 -24.52 6.95
CA ASP A 265 -10.79 -25.87 7.13
C ASP A 265 -9.95 -25.91 8.41
N LYS A 266 -10.19 -26.91 9.25
CA LYS A 266 -9.41 -27.10 10.48
C LYS A 266 -7.96 -27.48 10.20
N ASP A 267 -7.66 -27.98 9.00
CA ASP A 267 -6.30 -28.33 8.59
C ASP A 267 -5.51 -27.13 8.04
N ASP A 268 -6.15 -25.96 7.83
CA ASP A 268 -5.50 -24.76 7.27
C ASP A 268 -4.75 -23.92 8.31
N TRP A 269 -5.25 -23.84 9.54
CA TRP A 269 -4.58 -23.15 10.64
C TRP A 269 -4.83 -23.85 11.97
N ASN A 270 -3.88 -24.69 12.36
CA ASN A 270 -3.93 -25.43 13.62
C ASN A 270 -2.60 -25.41 14.36
N PHE A 271 -2.64 -25.66 15.66
CA PHE A 271 -1.45 -25.76 16.51
C PHE A 271 -1.70 -26.63 17.75
N THR A 272 -0.63 -27.15 18.35
CA THR A 272 -0.67 -27.93 19.59
C THR A 272 -0.09 -27.11 20.74
N ALA A 273 -0.87 -26.98 21.80
CA ALA A 273 -0.44 -26.29 23.01
C ALA A 273 0.36 -27.24 23.92
N VAL A 274 1.45 -26.74 24.49
CA VAL A 274 2.30 -27.44 25.45
C VAL A 274 2.48 -26.56 26.68
N ALA A 275 2.42 -27.17 27.86
CA ALA A 275 2.76 -26.49 29.09
C ALA A 275 4.22 -26.03 29.03
N ASP A 276 4.48 -24.81 29.49
CA ASP A 276 5.85 -24.35 29.65
C ASP A 276 6.56 -25.24 30.70
N ALA A 277 7.48 -26.07 30.22
CA ALA A 277 8.29 -26.95 31.06
C ALA A 277 9.59 -26.27 31.54
N SER A 278 9.81 -25.00 31.18
CA SER A 278 11.00 -24.24 31.56
C SER A 278 10.98 -23.94 33.05
N ALA A 279 11.85 -24.60 33.81
CA ALA A 279 12.04 -24.23 35.21
C ALA A 279 12.57 -22.78 35.29
N PRO A 280 12.05 -21.93 36.18
CA PRO A 280 12.60 -20.60 36.37
C PRO A 280 14.07 -20.71 36.81
N VAL A 281 14.96 -20.06 36.06
CA VAL A 281 16.39 -20.00 36.40
C VAL A 281 16.62 -18.78 37.28
N LEU A 282 17.15 -19.02 38.48
CA LEU A 282 17.59 -17.96 39.38
C LEU A 282 18.71 -17.14 38.72
N GLN A 283 18.42 -15.92 38.29
CA GLN A 283 19.40 -15.08 37.60
C GLN A 283 20.39 -14.39 38.54
N SER A 284 19.95 -14.02 39.74
CA SER A 284 20.83 -13.53 40.80
C SER A 284 20.12 -13.58 42.15
N THR A 285 20.91 -13.58 43.23
CA THR A 285 20.44 -13.31 44.58
C THR A 285 21.18 -12.09 45.13
N THR A 286 20.45 -11.20 45.81
CA THR A 286 21.04 -10.16 46.65
C THR A 286 20.34 -10.12 48.02
N PRO A 287 21.07 -10.30 49.13
CA PRO A 287 22.52 -10.51 49.19
C PRO A 287 22.92 -11.84 48.53
N ALA A 288 24.15 -11.94 48.03
CA ALA A 288 24.66 -13.23 47.58
C ALA A 288 24.67 -14.20 48.78
N ASP A 289 24.60 -15.50 48.49
CA ASP A 289 24.71 -16.51 49.55
C ASP A 289 26.00 -16.26 50.35
N ASN A 290 25.87 -16.13 51.68
CA ASN A 290 26.92 -15.71 52.63
C ASN A 290 27.41 -14.23 52.64
N GLU A 291 26.67 -13.27 52.11
CA GLU A 291 26.98 -11.86 52.41
C GLU A 291 26.55 -11.51 53.85
N THR A 292 27.49 -11.03 54.66
CA THR A 292 27.31 -10.58 56.06
C THR A 292 27.05 -9.09 56.16
#